data_AF-A0A8S2LPU9-F1
#
_entry.id   AF-A0A8S2LPU9-F1
#
_cell.length_a   1.000
_cell.length_b   1.000
_cell.length_c   1.000
_cell.angle_alpha   90.00
_cell.angle_beta   90.00
_cell.angle_gamma   90.00
#
_symmetry.space_group_name_H-M   'P 1'
#
loop_
_entity.id
_entity.type
_entity.pdbx_description
1 polymer ?
#
loop_
_entity_poly.entity_id
_entity_poly.type
_entity_poly.pdbx_seq_one_letter_code
_entity_poly.pdbx_strand_id
1 'polypeptide(L)'
;DKGLPQLDNKTYQLKTPSIPPQLSAVIQNVGFDIDIDEFSENVKELYPEIVNLVRLKNRTQRDLKLVKAEFNSVTARNAVLQAKDMTVNYMRFQVVEYLALARV
;
A
#
# COMPACT_ATOMS: atom_id res chain seq x y z
N ASP A 1 -41.91 -9.96 -36.26
CA ASP A 1 -41.90 -9.84 -34.79
C ASP A 1 -40.50 -9.77 -34.24
N LYS A 2 -40.31 -8.88 -33.26
CA LYS A 2 -39.02 -8.53 -32.63
C LYS A 2 -38.73 -9.45 -31.45
N GLY A 3 -37.46 -9.82 -31.27
CA GLY A 3 -36.87 -10.22 -29.99
C GLY A 3 -35.60 -11.05 -30.19
N LEU A 4 -34.52 -10.95 -29.43
CA LEU A 4 -34.00 -10.10 -28.34
C LEU A 4 -32.45 -10.30 -28.38
N PRO A 5 -31.62 -9.42 -27.79
CA PRO A 5 -30.18 -9.35 -28.10
C PRO A 5 -29.34 -10.51 -27.55
N GLN A 6 -28.23 -10.80 -28.25
CA GLN A 6 -27.13 -11.67 -27.83
C GLN A 6 -26.57 -11.27 -26.46
N LEU A 7 -26.34 -12.25 -25.59
CA LEU A 7 -25.53 -12.10 -24.38
C LEU A 7 -24.12 -12.59 -24.67
N ASP A 8 -23.25 -11.62 -24.95
CA ASP A 8 -21.81 -11.79 -25.08
C ASP A 8 -21.25 -12.24 -23.72
N ASN A 9 -20.67 -13.45 -23.65
CA ASN A 9 -20.03 -13.97 -22.44
C ASN A 9 -18.71 -13.23 -22.19
N LYS A 10 -18.81 -11.98 -21.76
CA LYS A 10 -17.66 -11.22 -21.26
C LYS A 10 -17.34 -11.71 -19.85
N THR A 11 -16.32 -12.57 -19.77
CA THR A 11 -15.70 -12.94 -18.50
C THR A 11 -15.07 -11.68 -17.89
N TYR A 12 -15.75 -11.04 -16.94
CA TYR A 12 -15.16 -9.98 -16.14
C TYR A 12 -14.24 -10.62 -15.10
N GLN A 13 -12.93 -10.64 -15.37
CA GLN A 13 -11.98 -10.83 -14.29
C GLN A 13 -11.94 -9.54 -13.46
N LEU A 14 -12.50 -9.60 -12.25
CA LEU A 14 -12.22 -8.62 -11.20
C LEU A 14 -10.73 -8.74 -10.87
N LYS A 15 -9.88 -8.00 -11.60
CA LYS A 15 -8.56 -7.66 -11.06
C LYS A 15 -8.85 -6.92 -9.77
N THR A 16 -8.38 -7.45 -8.64
CA THR A 16 -8.37 -6.72 -7.37
C THR A 16 -7.94 -5.29 -7.67
N PRO A 17 -8.74 -4.26 -7.34
CA PRO A 17 -8.38 -2.89 -7.70
C PRO A 17 -7.01 -2.62 -7.08
N SER A 18 -6.00 -2.50 -7.95
CA SER A 18 -4.65 -2.15 -7.54
C SER A 18 -4.75 -0.76 -6.93
N ILE A 19 -4.38 -0.62 -5.65
CA ILE A 19 -4.42 0.67 -4.98
C ILE A 19 -3.56 1.64 -5.81
N PRO A 20 -4.12 2.77 -6.26
CA PRO A 20 -3.36 3.75 -7.03
C PRO A 20 -2.08 4.12 -6.28
N PRO A 21 -0.90 4.15 -6.93
CA PRO A 21 0.36 4.48 -6.27
C PRO A 21 0.35 5.82 -5.53
N GLN A 22 -0.50 6.76 -5.98
CA GLN A 22 -0.71 8.06 -5.34
C GLN A 22 -1.29 7.93 -3.93
N LEU A 23 -2.03 6.86 -3.64
CA LEU A 23 -2.54 6.51 -2.30
C LEU A 23 -1.53 5.72 -1.48
N SER A 24 -0.24 5.79 -1.80
CA SER A 24 0.80 5.09 -1.06
C SER A 24 1.76 6.04 -0.37
N ALA A 25 2.37 5.55 0.69
CA ALA A 25 3.51 6.15 1.38
C ALA A 25 4.61 5.11 1.59
N VAL A 26 5.81 5.56 1.96
CA VAL A 26 6.95 4.71 2.31
C VAL A 26 7.32 4.91 3.75
N ILE A 27 7.29 3.83 4.51
CA ILE A 27 7.84 3.73 5.85
C ILE A 27 9.32 3.37 5.71
N GLN A 28 10.19 4.21 6.24
CA GLN A 28 11.64 4.06 6.14
C GLN A 28 12.22 3.37 7.38
N ASN A 29 13.40 2.79 7.22
CA ASN A 29 14.21 2.19 8.29
C ASN A 29 13.54 1.01 9.03
N VAL A 30 12.53 0.38 8.45
CA VAL A 30 11.99 -0.88 8.99
C VAL A 30 13.07 -1.96 8.79
N GLY A 31 13.58 -2.52 9.90
CA GLY A 31 14.66 -3.51 9.94
C GLY A 31 14.39 -4.78 9.14
N PHE A 32 15.43 -5.57 8.86
CA PHE A 32 15.28 -6.87 8.17
C PHE A 32 14.89 -8.00 9.13
N ASP A 33 15.15 -7.77 10.41
CA ASP A 33 14.78 -8.58 11.56
C ASP A 33 13.31 -8.43 11.96
N ILE A 34 12.62 -7.41 11.43
CA ILE A 34 11.19 -7.19 11.65
C ILE A 34 10.40 -8.13 10.72
N ASP A 35 9.58 -8.99 11.32
CA ASP A 35 8.58 -9.78 10.61
C ASP A 35 7.53 -8.87 10.00
N ILE A 36 7.30 -9.00 8.68
CA ILE A 36 6.42 -8.07 7.96
C ILE A 36 4.94 -8.33 8.25
N ASP A 37 4.56 -9.56 8.57
CA ASP A 37 3.16 -9.92 8.85
C ASP A 37 2.78 -9.39 10.24
N GLU A 38 3.63 -9.60 11.25
CA GLU A 38 3.44 -9.03 12.59
C GLU A 38 3.47 -7.49 12.56
N PHE A 39 4.41 -6.90 11.82
CA PHE A 39 4.46 -5.45 11.63
C PHE A 39 3.20 -4.92 10.96
N SER A 40 2.66 -5.67 10.00
CA SER A 40 1.44 -5.31 9.27
C SER A 40 0.22 -5.28 10.19
N GLU A 41 0.08 -6.27 11.06
CA GLU A 41 -1.00 -6.32 12.07
C GLU A 41 -0.92 -5.12 13.01
N ASN A 42 0.25 -4.87 13.62
CA ASN A 42 0.44 -3.75 14.55
C ASN A 42 0.20 -2.37 13.91
N VAL A 43 0.64 -2.18 12.66
CA VAL A 43 0.36 -0.94 11.93
C VAL A 43 -1.13 -0.78 11.66
N LYS A 44 -1.82 -1.85 11.27
CA LYS A 44 -3.26 -1.82 10.94
C LYS A 44 -4.15 -1.59 12.17
N GLU A 45 -3.74 -2.04 13.34
CA GLU A 45 -4.43 -1.71 14.60
C GLU A 45 -4.41 -0.20 14.90
N LEU A 46 -3.29 0.47 14.59
CA LEU A 46 -3.11 1.91 14.83
C LEU A 46 -3.63 2.79 13.69
N TYR A 47 -3.58 2.27 12.46
CA TYR A 47 -3.90 2.98 11.23
C TYR A 47 -4.78 2.10 10.32
N PRO A 48 -6.06 1.90 10.67
CA PRO A 48 -6.97 0.97 9.99
C PRO A 48 -7.25 1.34 8.52
N GLU A 49 -6.93 2.55 8.09
CA GLU A 49 -7.03 3.01 6.70
C GLU A 49 -5.89 2.47 5.81
N ILE A 50 -4.82 1.93 6.42
CA ILE A 50 -3.76 1.20 5.71
C ILE A 50 -4.26 -0.21 5.41
N VAL A 51 -4.55 -0.47 4.14
CA VAL A 51 -5.11 -1.77 3.71
C VAL A 51 -4.03 -2.81 3.45
N ASN A 52 -2.83 -2.36 3.07
CA ASN A 52 -1.75 -3.25 2.69
C ASN A 52 -0.38 -2.66 3.01
N LEU A 53 0.56 -3.54 3.35
CA LEU A 53 1.95 -3.22 3.68
C LEU A 53 2.84 -4.18 2.93
N VAL A 54 3.74 -3.64 2.10
CA VAL A 54 4.60 -4.42 1.22
C VAL A 54 6.05 -4.03 1.43
N ARG A 55 6.86 -4.97 1.88
CA ARG A 55 8.32 -4.83 1.92
C ARG A 55 8.84 -4.61 0.49
N LEU A 56 9.48 -3.47 0.26
CA LEU A 56 10.02 -3.16 -1.06
C LEU A 56 11.29 -3.99 -1.31
N LYS A 57 11.44 -4.44 -2.56
CA LYS A 57 12.62 -5.17 -3.03
C LYS A 57 13.37 -4.37 -4.08
N ASN A 58 14.68 -4.55 -4.13
CA ASN A 58 15.51 -3.98 -5.19
C ASN A 58 15.40 -4.78 -6.51
N ARG A 59 16.14 -4.36 -7.54
CA ARG A 59 16.16 -5.06 -8.85
C ARG A 59 16.62 -6.51 -8.77
N THR A 60 17.42 -6.87 -7.77
CA THR A 60 17.91 -8.24 -7.53
C THR A 60 17.01 -9.02 -6.56
N GLN A 61 15.76 -8.59 -6.35
CA GLN A 61 14.78 -9.23 -5.45
C GLN A 61 15.21 -9.32 -3.97
N ARG A 62 16.17 -8.49 -3.54
CA ARG A 62 16.56 -8.38 -2.12
C ARG A 62 15.70 -7.35 -1.42
N ASP A 63 15.30 -7.67 -0.20
CA ASP A 63 14.53 -6.76 0.64
C ASP A 63 15.33 -5.47 0.92
N LEU A 64 14.59 -4.37 0.97
CA LEU A 64 15.09 -3.06 1.36
C LEU A 64 14.53 -2.70 2.72
N LYS A 65 15.18 -1.78 3.44
CA LYS A 65 14.65 -1.18 4.68
C LYS A 65 13.50 -0.18 4.43
N LEU A 66 12.70 -0.42 3.39
CA LEU A 66 11.51 0.36 3.01
C LEU A 66 10.27 -0.55 2.99
N VAL A 67 9.17 -0.08 3.56
CA VAL A 67 7.84 -0.73 3.47
C VAL A 67 6.90 0.26 2.80
N LYS A 68 6.23 -0.17 1.74
CA LYS A 68 5.17 0.59 1.10
C LYS A 68 3.87 0.37 1.87
N ALA A 69 3.26 1.45 2.35
CA ALA A 69 1.92 1.43 2.94
C ALA A 69 0.91 1.91 1.90
N GLU A 70 -0.14 1.14 1.67
CA GLU A 70 -1.22 1.45 0.74
C GLU A 70 -2.49 1.83 1.52
N PHE A 71 -3.05 2.99 1.20
CA PHE A 71 -4.20 3.55 1.89
C PHE A 71 -5.46 3.44 1.04
N ASN A 72 -6.62 3.28 1.68
CA ASN A 72 -7.91 3.38 1.02
C ASN A 72 -8.42 4.83 0.87
N SER A 73 -7.72 5.81 1.47
CA SER A 73 -8.14 7.20 1.59
C SER A 73 -6.99 8.18 1.38
N VAL A 74 -7.20 9.17 0.50
CA VAL A 74 -6.27 10.30 0.31
C VAL A 74 -6.09 11.07 1.61
N THR A 75 -7.17 11.29 2.34
CA THR A 75 -7.15 12.04 3.60
C THR A 75 -6.29 11.36 4.65
N ALA A 76 -6.44 10.04 4.82
CA ALA A 76 -5.64 9.27 5.77
C ALA A 76 -4.16 9.27 5.38
N ARG A 77 -3.87 9.02 4.09
CA ARG A 77 -2.52 9.07 3.53
C ARG A 77 -1.85 10.42 3.78
N ASN A 78 -2.56 11.52 3.52
CA ASN A 78 -2.03 12.87 3.71
C ASN A 78 -1.82 13.20 5.20
N ALA A 79 -2.70 12.75 6.09
CA ALA A 79 -2.53 12.92 7.52
C ALA A 79 -1.24 12.23 8.03
N VAL A 80 -1.00 10.98 7.62
CA VAL A 80 0.23 10.25 7.97
C VAL A 80 1.48 10.94 7.39
N LEU A 81 1.42 11.40 6.13
CA LEU A 81 2.56 12.13 5.54
C LEU A 81 2.82 13.49 6.18
N GLN A 82 1.77 14.19 6.62
CA GLN A 82 1.91 15.45 7.35
C GLN A 82 2.55 15.24 8.71
N ALA A 83 2.24 14.13 9.39
CA ALA A 83 2.90 13.73 10.63
C ALA A 83 4.38 13.40 10.40
N LYS A 84 4.78 12.97 9.19
CA LYS A 84 6.15 12.57 8.76
C LYS A 84 6.72 11.36 9.47
N ASP A 85 6.05 10.85 10.49
CA ASP A 85 6.44 9.65 11.19
C ASP A 85 5.23 8.94 11.78
N MET A 86 5.45 7.67 12.11
CA MET A 86 4.50 6.83 12.81
C MET A 86 5.21 6.07 13.91
N THR A 87 4.51 5.84 15.02
CA THR A 87 5.06 5.07 16.15
C THR A 87 4.34 3.72 16.22
N VAL A 88 5.10 2.64 16.12
CA VAL A 88 4.61 1.25 16.14
C VAL A 88 5.51 0.46 17.07
N ASN A 89 4.93 -0.26 18.05
CA ASN A 89 5.68 -1.04 19.05
C ASN A 89 6.83 -0.26 19.70
N TYR A 90 6.56 0.98 20.13
CA TYR A 90 7.53 1.90 20.74
C TYR A 90 8.70 2.33 19.83
N MET A 91 8.69 1.94 18.57
CA MET A 91 9.64 2.38 17.56
C MET A 91 9.03 3.48 16.69
N ARG A 92 9.82 4.51 16.41
CA ARG A 92 9.43 5.62 15.53
C ARG A 92 9.99 5.42 14.14
N PHE A 93 9.12 5.41 13.14
CA PHE A 93 9.48 5.25 11.74
C PHE A 93 9.18 6.51 10.97
N GLN A 94 10.13 6.94 10.14
CA GLN A 94 9.91 8.05 9.22
C GLN A 94 8.99 7.59 8.08
N VAL A 95 8.02 8.43 7.71
CA VAL A 95 7.11 8.18 6.60
C VAL A 95 7.27 9.29 5.56
N VAL A 96 7.45 8.87 4.31
CA VAL A 96 7.65 9.77 3.16
C VAL A 96 6.74 9.40 2.01
N GLU A 97 6.56 10.34 1.08
CA GLU A 97 5.74 10.12 -0.10
C GLU A 97 6.29 8.98 -0.99
N TYR A 98 5.40 8.11 -1.46
CA TYR A 98 5.75 7.10 -2.46
C TYR A 98 5.76 7.74 -3.86
N LEU A 99 6.95 8.01 -4.37
CA LEU A 99 7.15 8.53 -5.72
C LEU A 99 7.21 7.37 -6.72
N ALA A 100 6.04 6.93 -7.20
CA ALA A 100 5.98 6.01 -8.32
C ALA A 100 6.47 6.71 -9.60
N LEU A 101 7.22 5.99 -10.44
CA LEU A 101 7.58 6.48 -11.76
C LEU A 101 6.30 6.77 -12.56
N ALA A 102 6.18 8.00 -13.07
CA ALA A 102 5.16 8.32 -14.06
C ALA A 102 5.39 7.41 -15.27
N ARG A 103 4.38 6.62 -15.64
CA ARG A 103 4.35 6.01 -16.98
C ARG A 103 4.03 7.14 -17.94
N VAL A 104 5.06 7.72 -18.56
CA VAL A 104 4.93 8.64 -19.70
C VAL A 104 4.91 7.81 -20.96
#